data_AF-A0A1R1S3T5-F1
#
_entry.id   AF-A0A1R1S3T5-F1
#
_cell.length_a   1.000
_cell.length_b   1.000
_cell.length_c   1.000
_cell.angle_alpha   90.00
_cell.angle_beta   90.00
_cell.angle_gamma   90.00
#
_symmetry.space_group_name_H-M   'P 1'
#
loop_
_entity.id
_entity.type
_entity.pdbx_description
1 polymer ?
#
loop_
_entity_poly.entity_id
_entity_poly.type
_entity_poly.pdbx_seq_one_letter_code
_entity_poly.pdbx_strand_id
1 'polypeptide(L)'
;AAAEHELGPAPAGKALSRLEADRPTDLSVVTQETQSVAGEPSGARGAGLAGLVYFLARDSRRFAVRNLDVSGADLTTPAGRAEVAAAVAAEPPAPGGDLVALRGGRRYRQEVRPVDPAEAADAGLPGIRPGGKYAVVGGSGFVGRIVSRHLIERHGAQVVCVGRRPQSDPAVREALEGGRIGYVQADVTDPGQARQAIAAAKAALGGLHGVLFAGATRITGGPGDLTALGEAEFREHFDVKAAGSRHVYEAVAEEPLDFLCYFSSAQAFAFGGAGTHAAYAAGITFADAFARSVGPRSAFPVGIVNWGAWRASFGEAARDYPTLGFLD
;
A
#
# COMPACT_ATOMS: atom_id res chain seq x y z
N ALA A 1 -0.81 15.76 -10.99
CA ALA A 1 0.48 16.40 -10.64
C ALA A 1 1.47 15.46 -9.93
N ALA A 2 1.28 15.05 -8.66
CA ALA A 2 2.29 14.22 -7.97
C ALA A 2 2.29 12.74 -8.39
N ALA A 3 1.12 12.13 -8.63
CA ALA A 3 1.00 10.76 -9.14
C ALA A 3 1.49 10.62 -10.59
N GLU A 4 1.39 11.66 -11.42
CA GLU A 4 1.96 11.67 -12.77
C GLU A 4 3.51 11.67 -12.74
N HIS A 5 4.13 12.16 -11.67
CA HIS A 5 5.58 12.06 -11.47
C HIS A 5 6.03 10.72 -10.85
N GLU A 6 5.09 9.89 -10.39
CA GLU A 6 5.33 8.51 -9.94
C GLU A 6 5.41 7.54 -11.12
N LEU A 7 5.33 8.02 -12.38
CA LEU A 7 5.44 7.17 -13.57
C LEU A 7 6.87 6.72 -13.87
N GLY A 8 7.87 7.11 -13.08
CA GLY A 8 9.25 6.62 -13.20
C GLY A 8 9.44 5.08 -13.15
N PRO A 9 8.73 4.30 -12.30
CA PRO A 9 8.97 2.88 -12.09
C PRO A 9 8.68 1.99 -13.31
N ALA A 10 7.61 2.26 -14.09
CA ALA A 10 7.24 1.39 -15.22
C ALA A 10 8.17 1.54 -16.44
N PRO A 11 8.50 2.75 -16.94
CA PRO A 11 9.55 2.99 -17.91
C PRO A 11 10.94 2.61 -17.37
N ALA A 12 11.25 2.83 -16.09
CA ALA A 12 12.53 2.40 -15.51
C ALA A 12 12.66 0.87 -15.49
N GLY A 13 11.62 0.14 -15.09
CA GLY A 13 11.58 -1.32 -15.15
C GLY A 13 11.79 -1.85 -16.57
N LYS A 14 11.14 -1.23 -17.55
CA LYS A 14 11.31 -1.56 -18.98
C LYS A 14 12.67 -1.15 -19.56
N ALA A 15 13.24 -0.03 -19.10
CA ALA A 15 14.57 0.38 -19.49
C ALA A 15 15.64 -0.57 -18.93
N LEU A 16 15.47 -1.01 -17.68
CA LEU A 16 16.34 -1.98 -17.03
C LEU A 16 16.25 -3.36 -17.69
N SER A 17 15.07 -3.78 -18.15
CA SER A 17 14.95 -5.06 -18.84
C SER A 17 15.60 -5.08 -20.23
N ARG A 18 15.71 -3.92 -20.88
CA ARG A 18 16.39 -3.73 -22.18
C ARG A 18 17.92 -3.71 -22.09
N LEU A 19 18.50 -3.58 -20.89
CA LEU A 19 19.94 -3.79 -20.72
C LEU A 19 20.27 -5.24 -21.14
N GLU A 20 21.48 -5.54 -21.61
CA GLU A 20 21.85 -6.88 -22.10
C GLU A 20 21.69 -7.98 -21.04
N ALA A 21 21.05 -9.10 -21.41
CA ALA A 21 20.65 -10.18 -20.49
C ALA A 21 21.81 -10.99 -19.89
N ASP A 22 23.01 -10.94 -20.49
CA ASP A 22 24.09 -11.88 -20.21
C ASP A 22 25.14 -11.37 -19.19
N ARG A 23 24.93 -10.21 -18.57
CA ARG A 23 25.87 -9.69 -17.56
C ARG A 23 25.17 -9.41 -16.22
N PRO A 24 25.72 -9.92 -15.10
CA PRO A 24 25.36 -9.44 -13.77
C PRO A 24 25.46 -7.92 -13.75
N THR A 25 24.36 -7.26 -13.40
CA THR A 25 24.25 -5.80 -13.46
C THR A 25 24.02 -5.27 -12.05
N ASP A 26 24.87 -4.37 -11.57
CA ASP A 26 24.62 -3.65 -10.32
C ASP A 26 23.46 -2.66 -10.52
N LEU A 27 22.46 -2.72 -9.64
CA LEU A 27 21.32 -1.80 -9.67
C LEU A 27 21.15 -1.14 -8.30
N SER A 28 21.53 0.13 -8.20
CA SER A 28 21.24 0.95 -7.03
C SER A 28 20.03 1.83 -7.30
N VAL A 29 18.98 1.63 -6.51
CA VAL A 29 17.81 2.52 -6.47
C VAL A 29 17.93 3.35 -5.21
N VAL A 30 18.05 4.67 -5.40
CA VAL A 30 18.17 5.64 -4.30
C VAL A 30 16.91 6.49 -4.27
N THR A 31 16.20 6.41 -3.15
CA THR A 31 15.06 7.25 -2.80
C THR A 31 15.48 8.29 -1.76
N GLN A 32 14.70 9.36 -1.60
CA GLN A 32 14.98 10.39 -0.61
C GLN A 32 13.76 10.54 0.30
N GLU A 33 13.97 10.39 1.61
CA GLU A 33 12.98 10.64 2.67
C GLU A 33 11.67 9.85 2.48
N THR A 34 11.72 8.65 1.91
CA THR A 34 10.55 7.76 1.79
C THR A 34 10.30 6.89 3.03
N GLN A 35 11.34 6.76 3.87
CA GLN A 35 11.28 6.09 5.16
C GLN A 35 11.38 7.09 6.30
N SER A 36 10.78 6.72 7.44
CA SER A 36 10.93 7.44 8.70
C SER A 36 11.85 6.65 9.63
N VAL A 37 13.10 7.10 9.76
CA VAL A 37 14.02 6.59 10.79
C VAL A 37 13.78 7.35 12.08
N ALA A 38 13.47 6.63 13.16
CA ALA A 38 13.26 7.19 14.51
C ALA A 38 12.23 8.35 14.58
N GLY A 39 11.19 8.29 13.75
CA GLY A 39 10.09 9.27 13.76
C GLY A 39 10.38 10.57 12.99
N GLU A 40 11.46 10.63 12.19
CA GLU A 40 11.70 11.76 11.29
C GLU A 40 10.56 11.92 10.25
N PRO A 41 10.32 13.15 9.74
CA PRO A 41 9.37 13.37 8.66
C PRO A 41 9.74 12.56 7.41
N SER A 42 8.73 11.98 6.76
CA SER A 42 8.89 11.26 5.50
C SER A 42 7.84 11.68 4.47
N GLY A 43 8.12 11.46 3.19
CA GLY A 43 7.22 11.66 2.06
C GLY A 43 6.89 10.36 1.32
N ALA A 44 5.93 10.44 0.40
CA ALA A 44 5.54 9.30 -0.43
C ALA A 44 6.19 9.30 -1.82
N ARG A 45 6.78 10.43 -2.24
CA ARG A 45 7.29 10.61 -3.60
C ARG A 45 8.39 9.59 -3.90
N GLY A 46 8.15 8.72 -4.88
CA GLY A 46 9.09 7.67 -5.28
C GLY A 46 9.11 6.45 -4.36
N ALA A 47 8.31 6.41 -3.29
CA ALA A 47 8.29 5.29 -2.35
C ALA A 47 7.85 3.96 -3.00
N GLY A 48 7.06 4.03 -4.08
CA GLY A 48 6.71 2.86 -4.88
C GLY A 48 7.89 2.13 -5.51
N LEU A 49 9.04 2.80 -5.67
CA LEU A 49 10.27 2.18 -6.18
C LEU A 49 10.78 1.07 -5.24
N ALA A 50 10.58 1.20 -3.94
CA ALA A 50 10.99 0.17 -2.99
C ALA A 50 10.29 -1.17 -3.29
N GLY A 51 8.98 -1.13 -3.55
CA GLY A 51 8.19 -2.30 -3.95
C GLY A 51 8.65 -2.91 -5.27
N LEU A 52 8.99 -2.08 -6.26
CA LEU A 52 9.52 -2.55 -7.53
C LEU A 52 10.89 -3.24 -7.35
N VAL A 53 11.74 -2.76 -6.44
CA VAL A 53 13.04 -3.39 -6.18
C VAL A 53 12.88 -4.76 -5.51
N TYR A 54 11.91 -4.94 -4.60
CA TYR A 54 11.61 -6.26 -4.02
C TYR A 54 11.23 -7.29 -5.08
N PHE A 55 10.54 -6.84 -6.13
CA PHE A 55 10.24 -7.64 -7.32
C PHE A 55 11.50 -7.96 -8.13
N LEU A 56 12.26 -6.94 -8.53
CA LEU A 56 13.46 -7.09 -9.36
C LEU A 56 14.52 -8.01 -8.72
N ALA A 57 14.65 -7.95 -7.40
CA ALA A 57 15.55 -8.81 -6.61
C ALA A 57 15.24 -10.30 -6.79
N ARG A 58 13.96 -10.65 -6.93
CA ARG A 58 13.47 -12.03 -6.94
C ARG A 58 13.24 -12.58 -8.34
N ASP A 59 12.71 -11.75 -9.24
CA ASP A 59 12.30 -12.15 -10.59
C ASP A 59 13.50 -12.51 -11.47
N SER A 60 14.51 -11.63 -11.51
CA SER A 60 15.51 -11.72 -12.56
C SER A 60 16.79 -12.46 -12.15
N ARG A 61 17.13 -12.55 -10.85
CA ARG A 61 18.48 -12.88 -10.28
C ARG A 61 19.67 -12.20 -10.99
N ARG A 62 19.38 -11.30 -11.93
CA ARG A 62 20.27 -10.66 -12.88
C ARG A 62 20.86 -9.39 -12.27
N PHE A 63 20.09 -8.76 -11.39
CA PHE A 63 20.48 -7.54 -10.72
C PHE A 63 21.03 -7.83 -9.32
N ALA A 64 22.24 -7.34 -9.08
CA ALA A 64 22.75 -7.14 -7.73
C ALA A 64 22.11 -5.85 -7.18
N VAL A 65 20.92 -5.97 -6.59
CA VAL A 65 20.09 -4.82 -6.22
C VAL A 65 20.52 -4.19 -4.88
N ARG A 66 20.44 -2.86 -4.82
CA ARG A 66 20.54 -2.05 -3.60
C ARG A 66 19.33 -1.14 -3.54
N ASN A 67 18.57 -1.23 -2.46
CA ASN A 67 17.39 -0.43 -2.22
C ASN A 67 17.70 0.56 -1.09
N LEU A 68 17.93 1.82 -1.44
CA LEU A 68 18.50 2.81 -0.54
C LEU A 68 17.54 3.98 -0.36
N ASP A 69 17.47 4.50 0.86
CA ASP A 69 16.76 5.74 1.16
C ASP A 69 17.71 6.69 1.89
N VAL A 70 17.84 7.94 1.42
CA VAL A 70 18.77 8.94 1.97
C VAL A 70 18.03 10.14 2.55
N SER A 71 18.67 10.89 3.46
CA SER A 71 18.13 12.16 3.96
C SER A 71 18.49 13.32 3.04
N GLY A 72 17.54 14.25 2.81
CA GLY A 72 17.84 15.51 2.13
C GLY A 72 18.82 16.38 2.92
N ALA A 73 18.81 16.27 4.27
CA ALA A 73 19.73 17.01 5.14
C ALA A 73 21.20 16.68 4.85
N ASP A 74 21.50 15.40 4.59
CA ASP A 74 22.84 14.91 4.26
C ASP A 74 23.33 15.40 2.88
N LEU A 75 22.42 15.87 2.01
CA LEU A 75 22.73 16.30 0.65
C LEU A 75 22.96 17.82 0.50
N THR A 76 22.81 18.57 1.58
CA THR A 76 22.88 20.05 1.58
C THR A 76 24.28 20.59 1.28
N THR A 77 25.33 19.90 1.71
CA THR A 77 26.73 20.33 1.53
C THR A 77 27.48 19.46 0.52
N PRO A 78 28.54 19.97 -0.15
CA PRO A 78 29.39 19.16 -1.02
C PRO A 78 30.02 17.95 -0.30
N ALA A 79 30.45 18.13 0.96
CA ALA A 79 31.03 17.06 1.77
C ALA A 79 29.99 15.97 2.07
N GLY A 80 28.80 16.36 2.53
CA GLY A 80 27.71 15.41 2.79
C GLY A 80 27.28 14.64 1.53
N ARG A 81 27.21 15.30 0.36
CA ARG A 81 26.95 14.60 -0.91
C ARG A 81 28.02 13.57 -1.25
N ALA A 82 29.30 13.88 -1.01
CA ALA A 82 30.39 12.94 -1.24
C ALA A 82 30.34 11.75 -0.27
N GLU A 83 30.00 12.00 1.00
CA GLU A 83 29.80 10.95 2.00
C GLU A 83 28.64 10.01 1.65
N VAL A 84 27.49 10.58 1.26
CA VAL A 84 26.33 9.79 0.80
C VAL A 84 26.67 8.99 -0.45
N ALA A 85 27.34 9.59 -1.45
CA ALA A 85 27.74 8.89 -2.66
C ALA A 85 28.70 7.73 -2.36
N ALA A 86 29.66 7.92 -1.45
CA ALA A 86 30.57 6.87 -1.00
C ALA A 86 29.82 5.75 -0.28
N ALA A 87 28.86 6.08 0.61
CA ALA A 87 28.03 5.10 1.30
C ALA A 87 27.14 4.30 0.33
N VAL A 88 26.53 4.96 -0.65
CA VAL A 88 25.74 4.31 -1.72
C VAL A 88 26.60 3.35 -2.53
N ALA A 89 27.82 3.75 -2.91
CA ALA A 89 28.75 2.92 -3.67
C ALA A 89 29.29 1.73 -2.86
N ALA A 90 29.45 1.89 -1.54
CA ALA A 90 29.96 0.86 -0.64
C ALA A 90 28.89 -0.12 -0.14
N GLU A 91 27.60 0.21 -0.26
CA GLU A 91 26.53 -0.67 0.18
C GLU A 91 26.57 -2.02 -0.58
N PRO A 92 26.55 -3.18 0.11
CA PRO A 92 26.48 -4.47 -0.56
C PRO A 92 25.09 -4.71 -1.19
N PRO A 93 25.00 -5.53 -2.25
CA PRO A 93 23.70 -5.92 -2.78
C PRO A 93 22.91 -6.74 -1.77
N ALA A 94 21.59 -6.53 -1.74
CA ALA A 94 20.65 -7.23 -0.87
C ALA A 94 19.85 -8.26 -1.69
N PRO A 95 20.04 -9.58 -1.51
CA PRO A 95 19.35 -10.60 -2.30
C PRO A 95 17.82 -10.54 -2.21
N GLY A 96 17.27 -10.07 -1.08
CA GLY A 96 15.84 -9.85 -0.89
C GLY A 96 15.32 -8.49 -1.37
N GLY A 97 16.21 -7.60 -1.80
CA GLY A 97 15.91 -6.20 -2.10
C GLY A 97 15.65 -5.35 -0.86
N ASP A 98 16.08 -5.79 0.33
CA ASP A 98 15.89 -5.09 1.60
C ASP A 98 16.24 -3.61 1.52
N LEU A 99 15.32 -2.76 1.99
CA LEU A 99 15.55 -1.34 2.04
C LEU A 99 16.47 -0.96 3.20
N VAL A 100 17.50 -0.19 2.88
CA VAL A 100 18.46 0.37 3.82
C VAL A 100 18.34 1.88 3.82
N ALA A 101 18.17 2.48 5.00
CA ALA A 101 18.19 3.91 5.16
C ALA A 101 19.60 4.38 5.56
N LEU A 102 20.11 5.41 4.87
CA LEU A 102 21.36 6.08 5.19
C LEU A 102 21.02 7.45 5.79
N ARG A 103 21.48 7.71 7.02
CA ARG A 103 21.24 8.97 7.76
C ARG A 103 22.49 9.37 8.52
N GLY A 104 23.02 10.57 8.28
CA GLY A 104 24.14 11.13 9.05
C GLY A 104 25.33 10.16 9.16
N GLY A 105 25.70 9.51 8.05
CA GLY A 105 26.79 8.52 8.00
C GLY A 105 26.48 7.16 8.64
N ARG A 106 25.25 6.92 9.10
CA ARG A 106 24.82 5.64 9.70
C ARG A 106 23.91 4.86 8.75
N ARG A 107 24.01 3.53 8.86
CA ARG A 107 23.24 2.55 8.09
C ARG A 107 22.15 1.94 8.97
N TYR A 108 20.90 2.04 8.54
CA TYR A 108 19.72 1.50 9.23
C TYR A 108 19.03 0.46 8.34
N ARG A 109 18.58 -0.63 8.96
CA ARG A 109 17.73 -1.64 8.32
C ARG A 109 16.42 -1.73 9.08
N GLN A 110 15.34 -2.01 8.37
CA GLN A 110 14.08 -2.30 9.01
C GLN A 110 14.11 -3.70 9.65
N GLU A 111 13.63 -3.79 10.87
CA GLU A 111 13.37 -5.06 11.56
C GLU A 111 11.91 -5.12 12.00
N VAL A 112 11.35 -6.33 12.01
CA VAL A 112 9.99 -6.58 12.49
C VAL A 112 10.09 -7.34 13.80
N ARG A 113 9.43 -6.80 14.83
CA ARG A 113 9.32 -7.44 16.14
C ARG A 113 7.86 -7.79 16.42
N PRO A 114 7.58 -8.88 17.16
CA PRO A 114 6.25 -9.12 17.69
C PRO A 114 5.77 -7.92 18.50
N VAL A 115 4.49 -7.60 18.37
CA VAL A 115 3.81 -6.58 19.18
C VAL A 115 2.87 -7.31 20.12
N ASP A 116 2.88 -6.94 21.40
CA ASP A 116 1.86 -7.39 22.34
C ASP A 116 0.56 -6.62 22.07
N PRO A 117 -0.56 -7.30 21.76
CA PRO A 117 -1.85 -6.64 21.57
C PRO A 117 -2.31 -5.80 22.76
N ALA A 118 -1.94 -6.17 23.98
CA ALA A 118 -2.27 -5.41 25.19
C ALA A 118 -1.54 -4.05 25.19
N GLU A 119 -0.25 -4.03 24.88
CA GLU A 119 0.54 -2.80 24.74
C GLU A 119 -0.01 -1.90 23.62
N ALA A 120 -0.49 -2.49 22.52
CA ALA A 120 -1.09 -1.75 21.42
C ALA A 120 -2.47 -1.15 21.77
N ALA A 121 -3.25 -1.83 22.62
CA ALA A 121 -4.58 -1.37 23.04
C ALA A 121 -4.53 -0.20 24.04
N ASP A 122 -3.47 -0.11 24.85
CA ASP A 122 -3.28 0.93 25.86
C ASP A 122 -3.01 2.34 25.29
N ALA A 123 -2.85 2.47 23.97
CA ALA A 123 -2.61 3.75 23.30
C ALA A 123 -3.78 4.75 23.42
N GLY A 124 -4.96 4.33 23.94
CA GLY A 124 -6.12 5.19 24.12
C GLY A 124 -6.73 5.71 22.81
N LEU A 125 -6.35 5.12 21.68
CA LEU A 125 -6.85 5.51 20.36
C LEU A 125 -8.29 5.01 20.16
N PRO A 126 -9.14 5.79 19.47
CA PRO A 126 -10.49 5.36 19.18
C PRO A 126 -10.47 4.15 18.22
N GLY A 127 -11.24 3.12 18.56
CA GLY A 127 -11.37 1.90 17.78
C GLY A 127 -12.71 1.79 17.05
N ILE A 128 -13.09 0.57 16.66
CA ILE A 128 -14.40 0.30 16.09
C ILE A 128 -15.49 0.50 17.15
N ARG A 129 -16.32 1.54 16.97
CA ARG A 129 -17.49 1.85 17.78
C ARG A 129 -18.61 0.80 17.63
N PRO A 130 -19.27 0.40 18.72
CA PRO A 130 -20.61 -0.19 18.67
C PRO A 130 -21.58 0.76 17.96
N GLY A 131 -22.37 0.26 17.00
CA GLY A 131 -23.26 1.09 16.17
C GLY A 131 -22.53 2.08 15.26
N GLY A 132 -21.23 1.88 15.02
CA GLY A 132 -20.39 2.78 14.23
C GLY A 132 -20.84 2.91 12.77
N LYS A 133 -20.31 3.91 12.06
CA LYS A 133 -20.72 4.28 10.69
C LYS A 133 -19.47 4.31 9.83
N TYR A 134 -19.37 3.38 8.88
CA TYR A 134 -18.12 3.17 8.16
C TYR A 134 -18.30 3.15 6.65
N ALA A 135 -17.39 3.84 5.95
CA ALA A 135 -17.22 3.65 4.52
C ALA A 135 -16.09 2.63 4.28
N VAL A 136 -16.36 1.62 3.45
CA VAL A 136 -15.37 0.58 3.08
C VAL A 136 -15.09 0.66 1.59
N VAL A 137 -13.97 1.29 1.23
CA VAL A 137 -13.49 1.35 -0.14
C VAL A 137 -12.96 -0.03 -0.52
N GLY A 138 -13.42 -0.57 -1.66
CA GLY A 138 -13.19 -1.97 -2.00
C GLY A 138 -14.06 -2.96 -1.20
N GLY A 139 -15.10 -2.49 -0.51
CA GLY A 139 -15.93 -3.29 0.39
C GLY A 139 -16.71 -4.44 -0.28
N SER A 140 -16.90 -4.40 -1.60
CA SER A 140 -17.50 -5.52 -2.36
C SER A 140 -16.49 -6.62 -2.76
N GLY A 141 -15.19 -6.42 -2.49
CA GLY A 141 -14.13 -7.39 -2.79
C GLY A 141 -14.00 -8.49 -1.74
N PHE A 142 -13.07 -9.43 -1.94
CA PHE A 142 -12.89 -10.61 -1.08
C PHE A 142 -12.64 -10.25 0.39
N VAL A 143 -11.68 -9.38 0.67
CA VAL A 143 -11.35 -8.94 2.03
C VAL A 143 -12.37 -7.91 2.52
N GLY A 144 -12.76 -6.98 1.64
CA GLY A 144 -13.72 -5.93 1.95
C GLY A 144 -15.03 -6.47 2.51
N ARG A 145 -15.61 -7.52 1.90
CA ARG A 145 -16.87 -8.10 2.36
C ARG A 145 -16.75 -8.79 3.73
N ILE A 146 -15.60 -9.42 4.01
CA ILE A 146 -15.34 -10.08 5.31
C ILE A 146 -15.35 -9.01 6.40
N VAL A 147 -14.65 -7.90 6.17
CA VAL A 147 -14.58 -6.81 7.14
C VAL A 147 -15.91 -6.08 7.26
N SER A 148 -16.60 -5.78 6.16
CA SER A 148 -17.95 -5.18 6.20
C SER A 148 -18.91 -6.03 7.02
N ARG A 149 -18.92 -7.35 6.81
CA ARG A 149 -19.75 -8.28 7.59
C ARG A 149 -19.35 -8.30 9.06
N HIS A 150 -18.05 -8.37 9.35
CA HIS A 150 -17.55 -8.34 10.72
C HIS A 150 -17.99 -7.08 11.48
N LEU A 151 -17.91 -5.90 10.84
CA LEU A 151 -18.36 -4.64 11.44
C LEU A 151 -19.86 -4.69 11.80
N ILE A 152 -20.69 -5.27 10.95
CA ILE A 152 -22.14 -5.39 11.20
C ILE A 152 -22.42 -6.42 12.28
N GLU A 153 -21.90 -7.64 12.14
CA GLU A 153 -22.22 -8.76 13.02
C GLU A 153 -21.65 -8.55 14.43
N ARG A 154 -20.42 -8.03 14.54
CA ARG A 154 -19.74 -7.92 15.83
C ARG A 154 -19.98 -6.59 16.53
N HIS A 155 -20.19 -5.52 15.77
CA HIS A 155 -20.32 -4.17 16.32
C HIS A 155 -21.68 -3.54 16.06
N GLY A 156 -22.60 -4.18 15.33
CA GLY A 156 -23.88 -3.57 14.97
C GLY A 156 -23.71 -2.34 14.09
N ALA A 157 -22.61 -2.25 13.34
CA ALA A 157 -22.27 -1.07 12.56
C ALA A 157 -23.17 -0.89 11.34
N GLN A 158 -23.21 0.34 10.83
CA GLN A 158 -23.77 0.69 9.53
C GLN A 158 -22.63 0.86 8.53
N VAL A 159 -22.74 0.22 7.37
CA VAL A 159 -21.65 0.16 6.39
C VAL A 159 -22.12 0.59 5.01
N VAL A 160 -21.34 1.46 4.37
CA VAL A 160 -21.46 1.75 2.93
C VAL A 160 -20.18 1.31 2.23
N CYS A 161 -20.33 0.39 1.27
CA CYS A 161 -19.24 -0.06 0.41
C CYS A 161 -19.06 0.90 -0.77
N VAL A 162 -17.81 1.19 -1.14
CA VAL A 162 -17.46 1.97 -2.33
C VAL A 162 -16.67 1.09 -3.31
N GLY A 163 -17.00 1.11 -4.59
CA GLY A 163 -16.23 0.39 -5.61
C GLY A 163 -16.65 0.66 -7.06
N ARG A 164 -15.86 0.17 -8.02
CA ARG A 164 -16.03 0.49 -9.45
C ARG A 164 -17.16 -0.27 -10.14
N ARG A 165 -17.47 -1.47 -9.66
CA ARG A 165 -18.45 -2.37 -10.29
C ARG A 165 -19.86 -1.79 -10.19
N PRO A 166 -20.72 -1.97 -11.21
CA PRO A 166 -22.10 -1.55 -11.11
C PRO A 166 -22.82 -2.30 -9.99
N GLN A 167 -23.79 -1.66 -9.35
CA GLN A 167 -24.57 -2.29 -8.29
C GLN A 167 -25.35 -3.53 -8.78
N SER A 168 -25.62 -3.62 -10.08
CA SER A 168 -26.24 -4.79 -10.73
C SER A 168 -25.32 -6.01 -10.83
N ASP A 169 -24.00 -5.85 -10.61
CA ASP A 169 -23.03 -6.95 -10.62
C ASP A 169 -23.41 -8.00 -9.55
N PRO A 170 -23.49 -9.29 -9.91
CA PRO A 170 -23.90 -10.35 -8.97
C PRO A 170 -23.05 -10.41 -7.70
N ALA A 171 -21.73 -10.23 -7.80
CA ALA A 171 -20.84 -10.27 -6.65
C ALA A 171 -20.97 -9.02 -5.77
N VAL A 172 -21.34 -7.87 -6.36
CA VAL A 172 -21.73 -6.69 -5.55
C VAL A 172 -23.03 -6.99 -4.83
N ARG A 173 -24.08 -7.46 -5.51
CA ARG A 173 -25.38 -7.77 -4.90
C ARG A 173 -25.27 -8.76 -3.73
N GLU A 174 -24.42 -9.77 -3.88
CA GLU A 174 -24.10 -10.72 -2.81
C GLU A 174 -23.47 -10.00 -1.61
N ALA A 175 -22.46 -9.16 -1.85
CA ALA A 175 -21.79 -8.39 -0.80
C ALA A 175 -22.69 -7.34 -0.12
N LEU A 176 -23.86 -7.00 -0.68
CA LEU A 176 -24.82 -6.09 -0.05
C LEU A 176 -25.74 -6.77 0.98
N GLU A 177 -25.65 -8.10 1.09
CA GLU A 177 -26.35 -8.90 2.10
C GLU A 177 -27.86 -8.61 2.21
N GLY A 178 -28.54 -8.52 1.06
CA GLY A 178 -29.98 -8.24 1.00
C GLY A 178 -30.35 -6.78 1.31
N GLY A 179 -29.41 -5.84 1.15
CA GLY A 179 -29.62 -4.41 1.40
C GLY A 179 -29.19 -3.93 2.78
N ARG A 180 -28.58 -4.80 3.60
CA ARG A 180 -28.01 -4.43 4.90
C ARG A 180 -26.77 -3.53 4.78
N ILE A 181 -26.10 -3.59 3.63
CA ILE A 181 -24.93 -2.77 3.31
C ILE A 181 -25.30 -1.83 2.16
N GLY A 182 -25.04 -0.53 2.35
CA GLY A 182 -25.19 0.46 1.29
C GLY A 182 -24.07 0.34 0.24
N TYR A 183 -24.30 0.84 -0.96
CA TYR A 183 -23.30 0.83 -2.03
C TYR A 183 -23.23 2.16 -2.76
N VAL A 184 -22.01 2.62 -3.03
CA VAL A 184 -21.74 3.74 -3.93
C VAL A 184 -20.79 3.28 -5.01
N GLN A 185 -21.23 3.33 -6.27
CA GLN A 185 -20.37 3.06 -7.40
C GLN A 185 -19.47 4.28 -7.66
N ALA A 186 -18.16 4.09 -7.58
CA ALA A 186 -17.16 5.12 -7.86
C ALA A 186 -15.78 4.51 -8.12
N ASP A 187 -14.99 5.18 -8.95
CA ASP A 187 -13.54 4.96 -9.06
C ASP A 187 -12.78 5.96 -8.19
N VAL A 188 -12.21 5.49 -7.08
CA VAL A 188 -11.44 6.35 -6.16
C VAL A 188 -10.09 6.80 -6.72
N THR A 189 -9.65 6.25 -7.86
CA THR A 189 -8.48 6.78 -8.58
C THR A 189 -8.80 8.13 -9.24
N ASP A 190 -10.08 8.47 -9.42
CA ASP A 190 -10.52 9.82 -9.78
C ASP A 190 -10.80 10.65 -8.51
N PRO A 191 -10.18 11.82 -8.32
CA PRO A 191 -10.36 12.63 -7.12
C PRO A 191 -11.77 13.20 -6.96
N GLY A 192 -12.48 13.46 -8.08
CA GLY A 192 -13.86 13.93 -8.06
C GLY A 192 -14.82 12.85 -7.57
N GLN A 193 -14.70 11.66 -8.13
CA GLN A 193 -15.48 10.49 -7.73
C GLN A 193 -15.18 10.05 -6.30
N ALA A 194 -13.92 10.10 -5.86
CA ALA A 194 -13.57 9.82 -4.46
C ALA A 194 -14.31 10.75 -3.49
N ARG A 195 -14.28 12.07 -3.75
CA ARG A 195 -15.02 13.06 -2.94
C ARG A 195 -16.53 12.82 -2.96
N GLN A 196 -17.10 12.59 -4.14
CA GLN A 196 -18.54 12.33 -4.29
C GLN A 196 -18.95 11.05 -3.56
N ALA A 197 -18.14 10.00 -3.62
CA ALA A 197 -18.44 8.72 -2.98
C ALA A 197 -18.43 8.81 -1.46
N ILE A 198 -17.43 9.49 -0.88
CA ILE A 198 -17.36 9.73 0.56
C ILE A 198 -18.53 10.59 1.03
N ALA A 199 -18.86 11.66 0.29
CA ALA A 199 -20.01 12.51 0.60
C ALA A 199 -21.33 11.72 0.57
N ALA A 200 -21.54 10.88 -0.46
CA ALA A 200 -22.72 10.04 -0.58
C ALA A 200 -22.80 8.99 0.55
N ALA A 201 -21.68 8.36 0.91
CA ALA A 201 -21.62 7.42 2.02
C ALA A 201 -21.97 8.09 3.35
N LYS A 202 -21.38 9.27 3.62
CA LYS A 202 -21.69 10.07 4.80
C LYS A 202 -23.16 10.48 4.86
N ALA A 203 -23.75 10.89 3.74
CA ALA A 203 -25.16 11.25 3.66
C ALA A 203 -26.08 10.06 3.96
N ALA A 204 -25.80 8.89 3.37
CA ALA A 204 -26.57 7.67 3.59
C ALA A 204 -26.50 7.19 5.05
N LEU A 205 -25.36 7.37 5.71
CA LEU A 205 -25.14 6.99 7.11
C LEU A 205 -25.59 8.07 8.11
N GLY A 206 -25.80 9.32 7.67
CA GLY A 206 -26.03 10.47 8.54
C GLY A 206 -24.81 10.78 9.43
N GLY A 207 -23.59 10.63 8.90
CA GLY A 207 -22.32 10.81 9.60
C GLY A 207 -21.30 9.71 9.29
N LEU A 208 -20.04 9.93 9.64
CA LEU A 208 -18.95 8.99 9.36
C LEU A 208 -18.02 8.90 10.58
N HIS A 209 -17.80 7.69 11.09
CA HIS A 209 -16.91 7.42 12.23
C HIS A 209 -15.55 6.92 11.76
N GLY A 210 -15.48 6.21 10.65
CA GLY A 210 -14.19 5.80 10.10
C GLY A 210 -14.28 5.34 8.65
N VAL A 211 -13.11 5.25 8.03
CA VAL A 211 -12.97 4.76 6.65
C VAL A 211 -11.94 3.64 6.60
N LEU A 212 -12.29 2.56 5.91
CA LEU A 212 -11.41 1.44 5.65
C LEU A 212 -11.11 1.37 4.15
N PHE A 213 -9.84 1.43 3.79
CA PHE A 213 -9.40 1.31 2.41
C PHE A 213 -8.93 -0.13 2.13
N ALA A 214 -9.87 -0.98 1.73
CA ALA A 214 -9.62 -2.34 1.27
C ALA A 214 -9.53 -2.44 -0.26
N GLY A 215 -9.47 -1.31 -0.96
CA GLY A 215 -9.37 -1.23 -2.42
C GLY A 215 -8.13 -1.96 -2.94
N ALA A 216 -8.34 -2.95 -3.80
CA ALA A 216 -7.31 -3.62 -4.58
C ALA A 216 -7.95 -4.15 -5.86
N THR A 217 -7.17 -4.18 -6.92
CA THR A 217 -7.50 -4.88 -8.16
C THR A 217 -7.32 -6.38 -7.99
N ARG A 218 -8.10 -7.19 -8.71
CA ARG A 218 -7.84 -8.62 -8.80
C ARG A 218 -6.55 -8.80 -9.59
N ILE A 219 -5.58 -9.45 -9.00
CA ILE A 219 -4.37 -9.85 -9.71
C ILE A 219 -4.61 -11.27 -10.23
N THR A 220 -4.48 -11.45 -11.54
CA THR A 220 -4.68 -12.74 -12.21
C THR A 220 -3.38 -13.17 -12.87
N GLY A 221 -2.99 -14.44 -12.71
CA GLY A 221 -1.74 -14.98 -13.24
C GLY A 221 -0.66 -15.17 -12.17
N GLY A 222 0.43 -15.85 -12.54
CA GLY A 222 1.61 -16.06 -11.69
C GLY A 222 2.47 -14.81 -11.54
N PRO A 223 3.73 -14.93 -11.07
CA PRO A 223 4.68 -13.83 -11.12
C PRO A 223 4.76 -13.31 -12.56
N GLY A 224 4.36 -12.06 -12.77
CA GLY A 224 4.31 -11.47 -14.10
C GLY A 224 5.70 -11.02 -14.52
N ASP A 225 6.10 -11.30 -15.76
CA ASP A 225 7.32 -10.75 -16.35
C ASP A 225 7.18 -9.22 -16.48
N LEU A 226 8.07 -8.47 -15.82
CA LEU A 226 8.06 -7.00 -15.87
C LEU A 226 8.22 -6.47 -17.31
N THR A 227 8.86 -7.22 -18.20
CA THR A 227 9.00 -6.86 -19.62
C THR A 227 7.67 -6.96 -20.37
N ALA A 228 6.84 -7.93 -19.99
CA ALA A 228 5.51 -8.15 -20.56
C ALA A 228 4.45 -7.23 -19.93
N LEU A 229 4.71 -6.68 -18.75
CA LEU A 229 3.77 -5.81 -18.03
C LEU A 229 3.50 -4.50 -18.78
N GLY A 230 2.27 -4.34 -19.28
CA GLY A 230 1.82 -3.13 -19.95
C GLY A 230 1.81 -1.92 -19.00
N GLU A 231 2.01 -0.72 -19.52
CA GLU A 231 1.93 0.49 -18.67
C GLU A 231 0.50 0.72 -18.15
N ALA A 232 -0.51 0.44 -18.99
CA ALA A 232 -1.91 0.51 -18.58
C ALA A 232 -2.24 -0.49 -17.47
N GLU A 233 -1.76 -1.73 -17.59
CA GLU A 233 -1.93 -2.77 -16.57
C GLU A 233 -1.19 -2.42 -15.27
N PHE A 234 0.04 -1.90 -15.38
CA PHE A 234 0.78 -1.40 -14.21
C PHE A 234 -0.02 -0.31 -13.49
N ARG A 235 -0.53 0.69 -14.23
CA ARG A 235 -1.33 1.79 -13.67
C ARG A 235 -2.61 1.29 -13.03
N GLU A 236 -3.31 0.35 -13.67
CA GLU A 236 -4.53 -0.23 -13.12
C GLU A 236 -4.31 -0.80 -11.70
N HIS A 237 -3.20 -1.50 -11.48
CA HIS A 237 -2.85 -2.07 -10.18
C HIS A 237 -2.27 -1.03 -9.20
N PHE A 238 -1.37 -0.17 -9.69
CA PHE A 238 -0.67 0.83 -8.89
C PHE A 238 -1.61 1.93 -8.39
N ASP A 239 -2.40 2.53 -9.28
CA ASP A 239 -3.18 3.74 -8.99
C ASP A 239 -4.27 3.49 -7.94
N VAL A 240 -4.84 2.29 -7.89
CA VAL A 240 -5.82 1.94 -6.86
C VAL A 240 -5.22 2.10 -5.46
N LYS A 241 -3.96 1.71 -5.24
CA LYS A 241 -3.30 1.89 -3.95
C LYS A 241 -2.66 3.27 -3.84
N ALA A 242 -2.07 3.80 -4.89
CA ALA A 242 -1.36 5.07 -4.84
C ALA A 242 -2.31 6.28 -4.88
N ALA A 243 -2.89 6.54 -6.04
CA ALA A 243 -3.83 7.64 -6.23
C ALA A 243 -5.07 7.48 -5.34
N GLY A 244 -5.65 6.28 -5.29
CA GLY A 244 -6.83 5.98 -4.49
C GLY A 244 -6.64 6.30 -3.00
N SER A 245 -5.50 5.92 -2.41
CA SER A 245 -5.24 6.21 -1.00
C SER A 245 -5.19 7.71 -0.73
N ARG A 246 -4.51 8.45 -1.59
CA ARG A 246 -4.41 9.91 -1.50
C ARG A 246 -5.77 10.59 -1.64
N HIS A 247 -6.53 10.25 -2.68
CA HIS A 247 -7.81 10.90 -2.95
C HIS A 247 -8.83 10.63 -1.84
N VAL A 248 -8.82 9.43 -1.26
CA VAL A 248 -9.68 9.12 -0.11
C VAL A 248 -9.28 9.94 1.11
N TYR A 249 -7.98 10.04 1.44
CA TYR A 249 -7.51 10.91 2.52
C TYR A 249 -7.95 12.37 2.30
N GLU A 250 -7.73 12.91 1.11
CA GLU A 250 -8.13 14.27 0.75
C GLU A 250 -9.65 14.48 0.87
N ALA A 251 -10.45 13.45 0.53
CA ALA A 251 -11.91 13.50 0.64
C ALA A 251 -12.43 13.46 2.08
N VAL A 252 -11.63 13.01 3.05
CA VAL A 252 -12.01 12.94 4.47
C VAL A 252 -11.16 13.84 5.37
N ALA A 253 -10.24 14.63 4.83
CA ALA A 253 -9.23 15.35 5.63
C ALA A 253 -9.84 16.32 6.67
N GLU A 254 -11.05 16.82 6.42
CA GLU A 254 -11.80 17.73 7.31
C GLU A 254 -12.93 17.02 8.08
N GLU A 255 -13.06 15.70 7.93
CA GLU A 255 -14.07 14.91 8.62
C GLU A 255 -13.63 14.57 10.05
N PRO A 256 -14.53 14.60 11.05
CA PRO A 256 -14.22 14.26 12.43
C PRO A 256 -14.20 12.73 12.63
N LEU A 257 -13.31 12.04 11.92
CA LEU A 257 -13.19 10.58 11.99
C LEU A 257 -12.49 10.12 13.27
N ASP A 258 -12.82 8.91 13.70
CA ASP A 258 -12.01 8.15 14.65
C ASP A 258 -10.75 7.61 13.99
N PHE A 259 -10.85 7.17 12.73
CA PHE A 259 -9.71 6.65 11.99
C PHE A 259 -9.92 6.60 10.47
N LEU A 260 -8.81 6.61 9.74
CA LEU A 260 -8.68 6.10 8.38
C LEU A 260 -7.68 4.94 8.40
N CYS A 261 -8.11 3.75 7.98
CA CYS A 261 -7.28 2.55 8.00
C CYS A 261 -7.02 2.04 6.57
N TYR A 262 -5.75 2.01 6.17
CA TYR A 262 -5.32 1.43 4.90
C TYR A 262 -5.01 -0.05 5.05
N PHE A 263 -5.64 -0.87 4.21
CA PHE A 263 -5.28 -2.28 4.12
C PHE A 263 -4.15 -2.40 3.12
N SER A 264 -2.97 -2.69 3.63
CA SER A 264 -1.77 -2.98 2.86
C SER A 264 -1.50 -4.48 2.88
N SER A 265 -0.27 -4.88 2.58
CA SER A 265 0.16 -6.28 2.62
C SER A 265 1.56 -6.39 3.20
N ALA A 266 1.86 -7.57 3.75
CA ALA A 266 3.22 -7.98 4.07
C ALA A 266 4.16 -7.91 2.84
N GLN A 267 3.61 -7.89 1.61
CA GLN A 267 4.37 -7.64 0.38
C GLN A 267 4.96 -6.22 0.29
N ALA A 268 4.60 -5.30 1.19
CA ALA A 268 5.25 -3.99 1.29
C ALA A 268 6.66 -4.05 1.91
N PHE A 269 7.10 -5.24 2.32
CA PHE A 269 8.43 -5.51 2.86
C PHE A 269 9.14 -6.57 2.01
N ALA A 270 10.45 -6.72 2.20
CA ALA A 270 11.29 -7.70 1.48
C ALA A 270 11.00 -9.19 1.81
N PHE A 271 9.77 -9.55 2.18
CA PHE A 271 9.33 -10.92 2.46
C PHE A 271 9.03 -11.73 1.20
N GLY A 272 8.88 -13.05 1.36
CA GLY A 272 8.77 -14.02 0.26
C GLY A 272 7.73 -13.69 -0.81
N GLY A 273 6.60 -13.08 -0.45
CA GLY A 273 5.53 -12.72 -1.40
C GLY A 273 5.74 -11.41 -2.17
N ALA A 274 6.66 -10.53 -1.77
CA ALA A 274 6.84 -9.23 -2.43
C ALA A 274 7.38 -9.33 -3.86
N GLY A 275 7.88 -10.50 -4.24
CA GLY A 275 8.40 -10.78 -5.58
C GLY A 275 7.36 -11.14 -6.62
N THR A 276 6.08 -11.25 -6.27
CA THR A 276 5.09 -11.85 -7.19
C THR A 276 4.47 -10.81 -8.13
N HIS A 277 4.21 -9.58 -7.68
CA HIS A 277 3.47 -8.60 -8.48
C HIS A 277 4.04 -7.18 -8.35
N ALA A 278 4.88 -6.79 -9.32
CA ALA A 278 5.60 -5.52 -9.32
C ALA A 278 4.70 -4.28 -9.09
N ALA A 279 3.61 -4.16 -9.83
CA ALA A 279 2.71 -3.01 -9.74
C ALA A 279 1.96 -2.96 -8.39
N TYR A 280 1.57 -4.12 -7.86
CA TYR A 280 0.93 -4.20 -6.54
C TYR A 280 1.91 -3.82 -5.43
N ALA A 281 3.13 -4.39 -5.43
CA ALA A 281 4.18 -4.07 -4.48
C ALA A 281 4.53 -2.57 -4.51
N ALA A 282 4.65 -1.99 -5.71
CA ALA A 282 4.87 -0.55 -5.87
C ALA A 282 3.69 0.28 -5.31
N GLY A 283 2.45 -0.13 -5.58
CA GLY A 283 1.27 0.58 -5.10
C GLY A 283 1.16 0.59 -3.57
N ILE A 284 1.36 -0.56 -2.92
CA ILE A 284 1.27 -0.67 -1.46
C ILE A 284 2.43 0.03 -0.74
N THR A 285 3.66 -0.04 -1.27
CA THR A 285 4.80 0.67 -0.66
C THR A 285 4.65 2.19 -0.75
N PHE A 286 4.09 2.70 -1.85
CA PHE A 286 3.66 4.10 -1.92
C PHE A 286 2.57 4.42 -0.91
N ALA A 287 1.49 3.61 -0.85
CA ALA A 287 0.36 3.89 0.03
C ALA A 287 0.79 3.93 1.51
N ASP A 288 1.68 3.02 1.90
CA ASP A 288 2.23 2.96 3.26
C ASP A 288 3.07 4.21 3.58
N ALA A 289 3.93 4.64 2.66
CA ALA A 289 4.71 5.87 2.82
C ALA A 289 3.82 7.11 2.84
N PHE A 290 2.77 7.15 2.02
CA PHE A 290 1.76 8.20 2.02
C PHE A 290 1.07 8.30 3.38
N ALA A 291 0.52 7.18 3.89
CA ALA A 291 -0.15 7.16 5.18
C ALA A 291 0.78 7.61 6.33
N ARG A 292 2.05 7.19 6.33
CA ARG A 292 3.06 7.70 7.30
C ARG A 292 3.32 9.20 7.15
N SER A 293 3.37 9.72 5.92
CA SER A 293 3.65 11.15 5.65
C SER A 293 2.52 12.11 6.06
N VAL A 294 1.28 11.61 6.10
CA VAL A 294 0.10 12.42 6.46
C VAL A 294 -0.32 12.24 7.91
N GLY A 295 -0.08 11.05 8.51
CA GLY A 295 -0.48 10.72 9.88
C GLY A 295 -0.15 11.80 10.92
N PRO A 296 1.10 12.29 11.02
CA PRO A 296 1.47 13.33 12.00
C PRO A 296 0.76 14.68 11.85
N ARG A 297 0.12 14.93 10.70
CA ARG A 297 -0.57 16.20 10.39
C ARG A 297 -2.07 16.03 10.21
N SER A 298 -2.58 14.80 10.32
CA SER A 298 -3.99 14.51 10.15
C SER A 298 -4.79 14.91 11.40
N ALA A 299 -6.05 15.34 11.20
CA ALA A 299 -6.96 15.65 12.29
C ALA A 299 -7.45 14.41 13.06
N PHE A 300 -7.21 13.21 12.50
CA PHE A 300 -7.62 11.93 13.06
C PHE A 300 -6.51 10.88 12.85
N PRO A 301 -6.52 9.77 13.63
CA PRO A 301 -5.61 8.65 13.42
C PRO A 301 -5.63 8.07 11.99
N VAL A 302 -4.46 7.96 11.36
CA VAL A 302 -4.28 7.28 10.08
C VAL A 302 -3.42 6.03 10.31
N GLY A 303 -4.01 4.86 10.06
CA GLY A 303 -3.39 3.56 10.31
C GLY A 303 -3.15 2.77 9.03
N ILE A 304 -2.20 1.84 9.09
CA ILE A 304 -1.89 0.87 8.03
C ILE A 304 -1.90 -0.52 8.65
N VAL A 305 -2.54 -1.48 8.00
CA VAL A 305 -2.42 -2.90 8.36
C VAL A 305 -1.81 -3.66 7.19
N ASN A 306 -0.58 -4.13 7.35
CA ASN A 306 0.13 -4.95 6.37
C ASN A 306 -0.29 -6.42 6.52
N TRP A 307 -1.41 -6.78 5.90
CA TRP A 307 -1.98 -8.12 6.04
C TRP A 307 -1.12 -9.24 5.44
N GLY A 308 -1.16 -10.40 6.10
CA GLY A 308 -0.72 -11.68 5.53
C GLY A 308 -1.67 -12.19 4.44
N ALA A 309 -1.52 -13.45 4.07
CA ALA A 309 -2.34 -14.05 3.01
C ALA A 309 -3.74 -14.37 3.53
N TRP A 310 -4.77 -13.93 2.81
CA TRP A 310 -6.16 -14.26 3.12
C TRP A 310 -6.60 -15.49 2.35
N ARG A 311 -7.16 -16.51 3.03
CA ARG A 311 -7.66 -17.73 2.38
C ARG A 311 -8.68 -17.39 1.29
N ALA A 312 -9.55 -16.43 1.57
CA ALA A 312 -10.58 -15.96 0.64
C ALA A 312 -10.02 -15.37 -0.67
N SER A 313 -8.78 -14.88 -0.67
CA SER A 313 -8.13 -14.34 -1.87
C SER A 313 -7.52 -15.44 -2.76
N PHE A 314 -7.19 -16.59 -2.18
CA PHE A 314 -6.55 -17.72 -2.89
C PHE A 314 -7.56 -18.82 -3.28
N GLY A 315 -8.68 -18.95 -2.56
CA GLY A 315 -9.67 -19.99 -2.84
C GLY A 315 -9.07 -21.39 -2.77
N GLU A 316 -9.33 -22.22 -3.78
CA GLU A 316 -8.78 -23.59 -3.85
C GLU A 316 -7.26 -23.62 -3.99
N ALA A 317 -6.66 -22.61 -4.62
CA ALA A 317 -5.20 -22.50 -4.78
C ALA A 317 -4.47 -22.31 -3.45
N ALA A 318 -5.18 -22.03 -2.35
CA ALA A 318 -4.57 -22.02 -1.01
C ALA A 318 -3.93 -23.38 -0.65
N ARG A 319 -4.41 -24.49 -1.25
CA ARG A 319 -3.84 -25.83 -1.06
C ARG A 319 -2.43 -25.98 -1.64
N ASP A 320 -2.08 -25.16 -2.62
CA ASP A 320 -0.77 -25.19 -3.29
C ASP A 320 0.31 -24.46 -2.47
N TYR A 321 -0.08 -23.77 -1.39
CA TYR A 321 0.81 -23.03 -0.49
C TYR A 321 0.68 -23.53 0.97
N PRO A 322 0.98 -24.81 1.26
CA PRO A 322 0.72 -25.43 2.56
C PRO A 322 1.53 -24.85 3.72
N THR A 323 2.61 -24.11 3.42
CA THR A 323 3.45 -23.44 4.42
C THR A 323 3.04 -21.99 4.70
N LEU A 324 2.08 -21.45 3.95
CA LEU A 324 1.61 -20.08 4.13
C LEU A 324 0.51 -20.06 5.20
N GLY A 325 0.74 -19.30 6.27
CA GLY A 325 -0.29 -19.03 7.28
C GLY A 325 -1.39 -18.16 6.69
N PHE A 326 -2.58 -18.74 6.47
CA PHE A 326 -3.72 -18.01 5.95
C PHE A 326 -4.57 -17.40 7.07
N LEU A 327 -5.01 -16.17 6.84
CA LEU A 327 -6.08 -15.51 7.57
C LEU A 327 -7.43 -16.00 7.04
N ASP A 328 -8.33 -16.33 7.96
CA ASP A 328 -9.71 -16.76 7.66
C ASP A 328 -10.69 -15.58 7.64
#